data_AF-A0A8H4S9I7-F1
#
_entry.id   AF-A0A8H4S9I7-F1
#
_cell.length_a   1.000
_cell.length_b   1.000
_cell.length_c   1.000
_cell.angle_alpha   90.00
_cell.angle_beta   90.00
_cell.angle_gamma   90.00
#
_symmetry.space_group_name_H-M   'P 1'
#
loop_
_entity.id
_entity.type
_entity.pdbx_description
1 polymer ?
#
loop_
_entity_poly.entity_id
_entity_poly.type
_entity_poly.pdbx_seq_one_letter_code
_entity_poly.pdbx_strand_id
1 'polypeptide(L)'
;MSSSVPIRNSVVQISHSTWRLGCAIECERIAEPDDTCAAAWKDGEYWYILRLATSEQPPDVTPANSHEVRLIHEGGTLSAVWAIGNNAFCKVHHWSPDTTSESETIKFVQKKGTPSTCT
;
A
#
# COMPACT_ATOMS: atom_id res chain seq x y z
N MET A 1 15.80 4.03 21.09
CA MET A 1 14.35 3.80 20.96
C MET A 1 13.93 4.44 19.66
N SER A 2 13.66 3.65 18.61
CA SER A 2 13.22 4.22 17.33
C SER A 2 11.78 4.66 17.52
N SER A 3 11.52 5.97 17.50
CA SER A 3 10.16 6.49 17.51
C SER A 3 9.45 5.98 16.27
N SER A 4 8.49 5.05 16.41
CA SER A 4 7.71 4.63 15.27
C SER A 4 6.94 5.83 14.72
N VAL A 5 7.02 6.04 13.41
CA VAL A 5 6.19 7.03 12.73
C VAL A 5 4.73 6.68 13.03
N PRO A 6 3.88 7.64 13.46
CA PRO A 6 2.46 7.36 13.71
C PRO A 6 1.84 6.66 12.50
N ILE A 7 1.01 5.63 12.71
CA ILE A 7 0.49 4.81 11.61
C ILE A 7 -0.35 5.63 10.61
N ARG A 8 -0.98 6.71 11.05
CA ARG A 8 -1.65 7.68 10.16
C ARG A 8 -0.71 8.43 9.19
N ASN A 9 0.59 8.38 9.44
CA ASN A 9 1.65 8.91 8.57
C ASN A 9 2.38 7.77 7.83
N SER A 10 1.80 6.57 7.77
CA SER A 10 2.40 5.42 7.10
C SER A 10 2.47 5.58 5.59
N VAL A 11 1.72 6.52 5.02
CA VAL A 11 1.80 6.88 3.60
C VAL A 11 2.17 8.35 3.50
N VAL A 12 3.22 8.64 2.73
CA VAL A 12 3.79 9.99 2.59
C VAL A 12 3.95 10.33 1.12
N GLN A 13 3.68 11.58 0.77
CA GLN A 13 3.86 12.05 -0.60
C GLN A 13 5.32 12.49 -0.78
N ILE A 14 6.00 11.91 -1.78
CA ILE A 14 7.39 12.24 -2.12
C ILE A 14 7.42 13.29 -3.24
N SER A 15 6.50 13.17 -4.20
CA SER A 15 6.35 14.07 -5.34
C SER A 15 4.87 14.17 -5.75
N HIS A 16 4.55 15.02 -6.74
CA HIS A 16 3.19 15.13 -7.27
C HIS A 16 2.62 13.82 -7.81
N SER A 17 3.46 12.86 -8.20
CA SER A 17 3.05 11.58 -8.77
C SER A 17 3.63 10.37 -8.04
N THR A 18 4.24 10.57 -6.87
CA THR A 18 4.94 9.49 -6.14
C THR A 18 4.62 9.55 -4.67
N TRP A 19 4.22 8.40 -4.12
CA TRP A 19 3.94 8.20 -2.70
C TRP A 19 4.76 7.03 -2.18
N ARG A 20 5.23 7.14 -0.95
CA ARG A 20 5.84 6.02 -0.23
C ARG A 20 4.80 5.37 0.67
N LEU A 21 4.67 4.06 0.54
CA LEU A 21 3.77 3.20 1.33
C LEU A 21 4.60 2.40 2.34
N GLY A 22 4.50 2.77 3.61
CA GLY A 22 5.30 2.20 4.70
C GLY A 22 6.79 2.49 4.52
N CYS A 23 7.64 1.49 4.75
CA CYS A 23 9.09 1.64 4.69
C CYS A 23 9.71 1.22 3.34
N ALA A 24 9.08 0.33 2.58
CA ALA A 24 9.75 -0.39 1.49
C ALA A 24 9.11 -0.21 0.09
N ILE A 25 7.88 0.30 0.01
CA ILE A 25 7.14 0.37 -1.26
C ILE A 25 6.98 1.81 -1.70
N GLU A 26 7.21 2.06 -2.98
CA GLU A 26 6.83 3.29 -3.67
C GLU A 26 5.68 3.01 -4.61
N CYS A 27 4.72 3.92 -4.62
CA CYS A 27 3.61 3.97 -5.55
C CYS A 27 3.79 5.17 -6.47
N GLU A 28 3.83 4.92 -7.77
CA GLU A 28 3.99 5.95 -8.79
C GLU A 28 2.76 6.00 -9.69
N ARG A 29 2.31 7.21 -10.00
CA ARG A 29 1.27 7.47 -11.01
C ARG A 29 1.95 7.85 -12.32
N ILE A 30 1.75 7.03 -13.35
CA ILE A 30 2.42 7.14 -14.65
C ILE A 30 1.42 6.93 -15.80
N ALA A 31 1.86 7.19 -17.04
CA ALA A 31 1.03 7.05 -18.23
C ALA A 31 0.87 5.59 -18.68
N GLU A 32 1.92 4.78 -18.59
CA GLU A 32 1.91 3.36 -18.94
C GLU A 32 2.87 2.59 -18.03
N PRO A 33 2.53 1.37 -17.58
CA PRO A 33 3.38 0.54 -16.75
C PRO A 33 4.53 -0.07 -17.54
N ASP A 34 5.64 -0.36 -16.86
CA ASP A 34 6.75 -1.15 -17.42
C ASP A 34 6.90 -2.49 -16.69
N ASP A 35 7.72 -3.38 -17.27
CA ASP A 35 7.92 -4.75 -16.81
C ASP A 35 8.66 -4.87 -15.46
N THR A 36 9.10 -3.75 -14.88
CA THR A 36 9.83 -3.74 -13.60
C THR A 36 8.93 -3.57 -12.39
N CYS A 37 7.64 -3.26 -12.59
CA CYS A 37 6.70 -3.06 -11.50
C CYS A 37 6.32 -4.39 -10.81
N ALA A 38 6.17 -4.34 -9.49
CA ALA A 38 5.70 -5.48 -8.71
C ALA A 38 4.18 -5.69 -8.83
N ALA A 39 3.46 -4.60 -9.05
CA ALA A 39 2.03 -4.59 -9.33
C ALA A 39 1.67 -3.30 -10.08
N ALA A 40 0.60 -3.36 -10.86
CA ALA A 40 0.04 -2.21 -11.55
C ALA A 40 -1.48 -2.28 -11.60
N TRP A 41 -2.16 -1.14 -11.53
CA TRP A 41 -3.59 -1.03 -11.80
C TRP A 41 -3.91 0.26 -12.54
N LYS A 42 -4.98 0.23 -13.34
CA LYS A 42 -5.48 1.39 -14.08
C LYS A 42 -6.55 2.11 -13.27
N ASP A 43 -6.51 3.44 -13.27
CA ASP A 43 -7.51 4.28 -12.61
C ASP A 43 -7.70 5.58 -13.42
N GLY A 44 -8.81 5.63 -14.16
CA GLY A 44 -9.05 6.66 -15.18
C GLY A 44 -7.99 6.62 -16.28
N GLU A 45 -7.36 7.77 -16.53
CA GLU A 45 -6.34 7.96 -17.58
C GLU A 45 -4.94 7.53 -17.16
N TYR A 46 -4.73 7.24 -15.87
CA TYR A 46 -3.40 6.94 -15.34
C TYR A 46 -3.29 5.49 -14.88
N TRP A 47 -2.04 5.02 -14.84
CA TRP A 47 -1.66 3.80 -14.16
C TRP A 47 -0.99 4.14 -12.85
N TYR A 48 -1.28 3.33 -11.84
CA TYR A 48 -0.54 3.31 -10.60
C TYR A 48 0.29 2.04 -10.56
N ILE A 49 1.58 2.18 -10.28
CA ILE A 49 2.51 1.06 -10.17
C ILE A 49 3.13 0.99 -8.78
N LEU A 50 3.51 -0.21 -8.34
CA LEU A 50 4.27 -0.43 -7.12
C LEU A 50 5.69 -0.89 -7.45
N ARG A 51 6.66 -0.33 -6.73
CA ARG A 51 8.06 -0.73 -6.78
C ARG A 51 8.66 -0.85 -5.39
N LEU A 52 9.71 -1.65 -5.30
CA LEU A 52 10.61 -1.58 -4.16
C LEU A 52 11.35 -0.25 -4.21
N ALA A 53 11.30 0.47 -3.11
CA ALA A 53 11.98 1.72 -3.01
C ALA A 53 13.50 1.53 -2.93
N THR A 54 14.24 2.50 -3.45
CA THR A 54 15.71 2.44 -3.54
C THR A 54 16.41 2.80 -2.22
N SER A 55 15.70 3.45 -1.29
CA SER A 55 16.19 3.85 0.03
C SER A 55 15.17 3.50 1.10
N GLU A 56 15.62 3.02 2.27
CA GLU A 56 14.74 2.76 3.42
C GLU A 56 14.37 4.04 4.19
N GLN A 57 15.02 5.17 3.92
CA GLN A 57 14.83 6.39 4.68
C GLN A 57 13.58 7.14 4.20
N PRO A 58 12.61 7.43 5.09
CA PRO A 58 11.44 8.22 4.72
C PRO A 58 11.87 9.66 4.36
N PRO A 59 11.39 10.23 3.25
CA PRO A 59 11.69 11.60 2.87
C PRO A 59 11.08 12.61 3.84
N ASP A 60 11.63 13.84 3.87
CA ASP A 60 11.06 14.95 4.63
C ASP A 60 9.59 15.18 4.24
N VAL A 61 8.74 15.15 5.26
CA VAL A 61 7.38 14.61 5.17
C VAL A 61 6.35 15.66 4.79
N THR A 62 5.63 15.43 3.69
CA THR A 62 4.28 15.99 3.49
C THR A 62 3.28 14.85 3.68
N PRO A 63 2.29 14.96 4.60
CA PRO A 63 1.25 13.97 4.75
C PRO A 63 0.56 13.72 3.41
N ALA A 64 0.42 12.45 3.01
CA ALA A 64 -0.09 12.10 1.68
C ALA A 64 -1.58 12.41 1.46
N ASN A 65 -2.27 13.04 2.41
CA ASN A 65 -3.72 13.21 2.40
C ASN A 65 -4.14 14.25 1.33
N SER A 66 -4.11 13.82 0.08
CA SER A 66 -4.48 14.58 -1.12
C SER A 66 -5.78 14.02 -1.71
N HIS A 67 -6.22 14.52 -2.86
CA HIS A 67 -7.35 13.92 -3.56
C HIS A 67 -7.06 12.47 -3.97
N GLU A 68 -5.81 12.15 -4.30
CA GLU A 68 -5.44 10.87 -4.90
C GLU A 68 -5.01 9.81 -3.92
N VAL A 69 -4.45 10.21 -2.78
CA VAL A 69 -4.15 9.29 -1.69
C VAL A 69 -4.84 9.80 -0.44
N ARG A 70 -5.82 9.04 0.05
CA ARG A 70 -6.67 9.48 1.17
C ARG A 70 -6.63 8.47 2.28
N LEU A 71 -6.38 8.93 3.50
CA LEU A 71 -6.57 8.09 4.68
C LEU A 71 -8.08 7.90 4.88
N ILE A 72 -8.55 6.65 4.82
CA ILE A 72 -9.98 6.32 4.98
C ILE A 72 -10.30 5.69 6.34
N HIS A 73 -9.31 5.07 6.98
CA HIS A 73 -9.49 4.47 8.29
C HIS A 73 -8.18 4.44 9.08
N GLU A 74 -8.24 4.81 10.35
CA GLU A 74 -7.16 4.67 11.33
C GLU A 74 -7.58 3.62 12.37
N GLY A 75 -6.96 2.45 12.31
CA GLY A 75 -7.21 1.33 13.24
C GLY A 75 -6.29 1.42 14.44
N GLY A 76 -6.36 2.55 15.17
CA GLY A 76 -5.49 2.85 16.30
C GLY A 76 -4.04 3.11 15.89
N THR A 77 -3.07 2.59 16.64
CA THR A 77 -1.63 2.78 16.38
C THR A 77 -1.02 1.70 15.49
N LEU A 78 -1.79 0.66 15.14
CA LEU A 78 -1.28 -0.56 14.51
C LEU A 78 -1.64 -0.68 13.04
N SER A 79 -2.72 -0.04 12.58
CA SER A 79 -3.13 -0.11 11.18
C SER A 79 -3.70 1.20 10.65
N ALA A 80 -3.52 1.41 9.36
CA ALA A 80 -4.19 2.45 8.60
C ALA A 80 -4.59 1.89 7.23
N VAL A 81 -5.76 2.32 6.73
CA VAL A 81 -6.22 2.01 5.38
C VAL A 81 -6.29 3.30 4.59
N TRP A 82 -5.72 3.25 3.40
CA TRP A 82 -5.63 4.36 2.46
C TRP A 82 -6.34 3.98 1.17
N ALA A 83 -7.12 4.89 0.61
CA ALA A 83 -7.54 4.81 -0.78
C ALA A 83 -6.43 5.39 -1.67
N ILE A 84 -6.09 4.68 -2.75
CA ILE A 84 -5.20 5.16 -3.81
C ILE A 84 -6.00 5.21 -5.10
N GLY A 85 -6.25 6.43 -5.56
CA GLY A 85 -7.26 6.70 -6.57
C GLY A 85 -8.65 6.27 -6.11
N ASN A 86 -9.42 5.70 -7.03
CA ASN A 86 -10.76 5.16 -6.83
C ASN A 86 -10.78 3.63 -6.84
N ASN A 87 -9.74 2.97 -7.36
CA ASN A 87 -9.77 1.54 -7.66
C ASN A 87 -8.93 0.68 -6.71
N ALA A 88 -8.13 1.27 -5.81
CA ALA A 88 -7.26 0.52 -4.92
C ALA A 88 -7.34 0.99 -3.47
N PHE A 89 -7.19 0.02 -2.56
CA PHE A 89 -6.98 0.26 -1.15
C PHE A 89 -5.62 -0.30 -0.73
N CYS A 90 -4.87 0.49 0.03
CA CYS A 90 -3.63 0.10 0.67
C CYS A 90 -3.82 0.04 2.18
N LYS A 91 -3.67 -1.14 2.76
CA LYS A 91 -3.63 -1.31 4.21
C LYS A 91 -2.18 -1.40 4.65
N VAL A 92 -1.77 -0.50 5.54
CA VAL A 92 -0.48 -0.57 6.22
C VAL A 92 -0.72 -1.06 7.63
N HIS A 93 0.08 -2.02 8.07
CA HIS A 93 -0.03 -2.63 9.40
C HIS A 93 1.36 -2.76 10.02
N HIS A 94 1.44 -2.59 11.34
CA HIS A 94 2.65 -2.85 12.09
C HIS A 94 3.00 -4.34 12.01
N TRP A 95 4.15 -4.66 11.42
CA TRP A 95 4.58 -6.05 11.29
C TRP A 95 5.42 -6.50 12.50
N SER A 96 5.23 -7.77 12.90
CA SER A 96 6.08 -8.45 13.87
C SER A 96 6.38 -9.86 13.38
N PRO A 97 7.58 -10.41 13.63
CA PRO A 97 7.98 -11.73 13.17
C PRO A 97 7.07 -12.87 13.68
N ASP A 98 6.42 -12.67 14.84
CA ASP A 98 5.57 -13.69 15.47
C ASP A 98 4.14 -13.72 14.90
N THR A 99 3.82 -12.90 13.91
CA THR A 99 2.46 -12.77 13.36
C THR A 99 2.40 -13.15 11.89
N THR A 100 1.50 -14.08 11.54
CA THR A 100 1.17 -14.40 10.16
C THR A 100 0.56 -13.18 9.48
N SER A 101 1.07 -12.81 8.31
CA SER A 101 0.51 -11.67 7.57
C SER A 101 -0.92 -11.95 7.09
N GLU A 102 -1.76 -10.92 7.07
CA GLU A 102 -3.12 -11.00 6.55
C GLU A 102 -3.16 -11.51 5.10
N SER A 103 -2.16 -11.15 4.27
CA SER A 103 -2.03 -11.68 2.92
C SER A 103 -1.85 -13.19 2.87
N GLU A 104 -1.10 -13.78 3.80
CA GLU A 104 -0.94 -15.24 3.87
C GLU A 104 -2.25 -15.90 4.32
N THR A 105 -2.97 -15.29 5.27
CA THR A 105 -4.30 -15.75 5.68
C THR A 105 -5.30 -15.71 4.51
N ILE A 106 -5.33 -14.62 3.74
CA ILE A 106 -6.21 -14.48 2.57
C ILE A 106 -5.89 -15.55 1.51
N LYS A 107 -4.61 -15.74 1.18
CA LYS A 107 -4.17 -16.79 0.24
C LYS A 107 -4.60 -18.18 0.72
N PHE A 108 -4.45 -18.47 2.01
CA PHE A 108 -4.87 -19.74 2.60
C PHE A 108 -6.39 -19.95 2.43
N VAL A 109 -7.20 -18.95 2.78
CA VAL A 109 -8.66 -19.03 2.66
C VAL A 109 -9.08 -19.21 1.21
N GLN A 110 -8.50 -18.46 0.27
CA GLN A 110 -8.78 -18.60 -1.17
C GLN A 110 -8.47 -20.00 -1.68
N LYS A 111 -7.34 -20.59 -1.26
CA LYS A 111 -6.96 -21.97 -1.63
C LYS A 111 -7.94 -23.01 -1.09
N LYS A 112 -8.59 -22.75 0.05
CA LYS A 112 -9.57 -23.64 0.68
C LYS A 112 -11.00 -23.42 0.21
N GLY A 113 -11.30 -22.21 -0.25
CA GLY A 113 -12.63 -21.76 -0.63
C GLY A 113 -12.99 -21.93 -2.10
N THR A 114 -12.12 -22.49 -2.95
CA THR A 114 -12.52 -22.88 -4.31
C THR A 114 -13.69 -23.85 -4.19
N PRO A 115 -14.91 -23.47 -4.64
CA PRO A 115 -16.04 -24.39 -4.56
C PRO A 115 -15.68 -25.63 -5.38
N SER A 116 -15.68 -26.80 -4.73
CA SER A 116 -15.84 -28.04 -5.46
C SER A 116 -17.11 -27.90 -6.26
N THR A 117 -16.99 -27.72 -7.58
CA THR A 117 -18.13 -27.79 -8.49
C THR A 117 -18.71 -29.19 -8.32
N CYS A 118 -19.78 -29.31 -7.54
CA CYS A 118 -20.62 -30.50 -7.56
C CYS A 118 -21.19 -30.58 -8.98
N THR A 119 -20.65 -31.50 -9.77
CA THR A 119 -21.19 -31.89 -11.08
C THR A 119 -22.00 -33.16 -10.87
#